data_AF-A0A7R9VJ01-F1
#
_entry.id   AF-A0A7R9VJ01-F1
#
_cell.length_a   1.000
_cell.length_b   1.000
_cell.length_c   1.000
_cell.angle_alpha   90.00
_cell.angle_beta   90.00
_cell.angle_gamma   90.00
#
_symmetry.space_group_name_H-M   'P 1'
#
loop_
_entity.id
_entity.type
_entity.pdbx_description
1 polymer ?
#
loop_
_entity_poly.entity_id
_entity_poly.type
_entity_poly.pdbx_seq_one_letter_code
_entity_poly.pdbx_strand_id
1 'polypeptide(L)'
;AEGASPPAPAPVALPVPLARVLLQEWRNLEEAYVQGLQMAFVSLAESHDAVVAHLRGVRQRFRELLLQPDARDAQLAAFQAEFNAVDVDARKLTDTKAELVLRSEELRDSLWALCDAKAAAAEAEKARVSSDTFVSEQCGLLGRYYVGLLQVEADRALATLSLLKSYCAAKYGLLPPPEGEAEEPAFVPPDLLSGEVPAALKELVDEKSKNALPVPSWVASLAKSAPAVAAALRTLLGAVAVARAAVDPSAASTDPKAKDKKAKDAKGKAGKGGGGEPAVEPIDPAVTSAISAELQRAATRELDMLIARLRLLARHAAAAVEFVGGASLATLEQMAAWTRTRYAAECS
;
A
#
# COMPACT_ATOMS: atom_id res chain seq x y z
N ALA A 1 1.51 -52.36 20.87
CA ALA A 1 2.90 -51.94 21.11
C ALA A 1 3.10 -50.63 20.38
N GLU A 2 2.90 -49.53 21.11
CA GLU A 2 3.04 -48.16 20.63
C GLU A 2 4.50 -47.90 20.27
N GLY A 3 4.75 -47.53 19.01
CA GLY A 3 6.04 -47.02 18.57
C GLY A 3 6.19 -45.58 19.07
N ALA A 4 6.55 -45.42 20.34
CA ALA A 4 6.98 -44.14 20.87
C ALA A 4 8.31 -43.78 20.21
N SER A 5 8.30 -42.71 19.40
CA SER A 5 9.51 -42.09 18.86
C SER A 5 10.47 -41.79 20.02
N PRO A 6 11.78 -42.10 19.90
CA PRO A 6 12.73 -41.85 20.98
C PRO A 6 12.73 -40.37 21.39
N PRO A 7 12.92 -40.06 22.68
CA PRO A 7 12.97 -38.68 23.15
C PRO A 7 14.10 -37.93 22.45
N ALA A 8 13.80 -36.74 21.93
CA ALA A 8 14.77 -35.89 21.24
C ALA A 8 16.02 -35.68 22.14
N PRO A 9 17.24 -35.79 21.59
CA PRO A 9 18.45 -35.61 22.37
C PRO A 9 18.49 -34.20 22.98
N ALA A 10 19.09 -34.11 24.17
CA ALA A 10 19.23 -32.84 24.88
C ALA A 10 20.01 -31.85 24.00
N PRO A 11 19.55 -30.59 23.88
CA PRO A 11 20.24 -29.59 23.06
C PRO A 11 21.68 -29.43 23.53
N VAL A 12 22.62 -29.47 22.59
CA VAL A 12 24.05 -29.26 22.88
C VAL A 12 24.24 -27.77 23.17
N ALA A 13 25.11 -27.43 24.14
CA ALA A 13 25.48 -26.05 24.37
C ALA A 13 26.12 -25.47 23.09
N LEU A 14 25.50 -24.45 22.49
CA LEU A 14 26.04 -23.83 21.28
C LEU A 14 27.46 -23.32 21.53
N PRO A 15 28.45 -23.66 20.69
CA PRO A 15 29.77 -23.09 20.78
C PRO A 15 29.72 -21.56 20.73
N VAL A 16 30.47 -20.89 21.62
CA VAL A 16 30.50 -19.42 21.73
C VAL A 16 30.78 -18.71 20.39
N PRO A 17 31.69 -19.20 19.51
CA PRO A 17 31.91 -18.58 18.20
C PRO A 17 30.66 -18.64 17.31
N LEU A 18 29.96 -19.77 17.28
CA LEU A 18 28.75 -19.95 16.48
C LEU A 18 27.59 -19.11 17.00
N ALA A 19 27.43 -19.04 18.33
CA ALA A 19 26.45 -18.16 18.96
C ALA A 19 26.70 -16.67 18.61
N ARG A 20 27.97 -16.27 18.50
CA ARG A 20 28.35 -14.90 18.11
C ARG A 20 27.98 -14.60 16.65
N VAL A 21 28.18 -15.56 15.74
CA VAL A 21 27.79 -15.41 14.33
C VAL A 21 26.27 -15.26 14.21
N LEU A 22 25.49 -16.16 14.82
CA LEU A 22 24.02 -16.09 14.80
C LEU A 22 23.49 -14.79 15.42
N LEU A 23 24.11 -14.31 16.51
CA LEU A 23 23.77 -13.01 17.09
C LEU A 23 24.06 -11.85 16.13
N GLN A 24 25.15 -11.91 15.38
CA GLN A 24 25.48 -10.88 14.39
C GLN A 24 24.50 -10.91 13.21
N GLU A 25 24.13 -12.10 12.72
CA GLU A 25 23.09 -12.26 11.70
C GLU A 25 21.75 -11.66 12.15
N TRP A 26 21.33 -11.94 13.39
CA TRP A 26 20.13 -11.33 13.98
C TRP A 26 20.21 -9.81 14.03
N ARG A 27 21.35 -9.25 14.47
CA ARG A 27 21.55 -7.80 14.54
C ARG A 27 21.48 -7.14 13.16
N ASN A 28 22.13 -7.76 12.17
CA ASN A 28 22.12 -7.25 10.80
C ASN A 28 20.69 -7.27 10.22
N LEU A 29 19.93 -8.34 10.48
CA LEU A 29 18.52 -8.46 10.11
C LEU A 29 17.68 -7.35 10.76
N GLU A 30 17.83 -7.16 12.08
CA GLU A 30 17.08 -6.17 12.84
C GLU A 30 17.40 -4.75 12.36
N GLU A 31 18.68 -4.45 12.15
CA GLU A 31 19.13 -3.17 11.64
C GLU A 31 18.56 -2.88 10.23
N ALA A 32 18.69 -3.83 9.30
CA ALA A 32 18.15 -3.67 7.95
C ALA A 32 16.63 -3.47 7.94
N TYR A 33 15.91 -4.21 8.78
CA TYR A 33 14.46 -4.07 8.90
C TYR A 33 14.05 -2.72 9.49
N VAL A 34 14.70 -2.28 10.58
CA VAL A 34 14.41 -0.98 11.21
C VAL A 34 14.73 0.17 10.26
N GLN A 35 15.87 0.10 9.55
CA GLN A 35 16.23 1.11 8.55
C GLN A 35 15.22 1.14 7.40
N GLY A 36 14.80 -0.02 6.87
CA GLY A 36 13.77 -0.12 5.84
C GLY A 36 12.44 0.50 6.26
N LEU A 37 11.99 0.22 7.48
CA LEU A 37 10.78 0.83 8.05
C LEU A 37 10.92 2.34 8.21
N GLN A 38 12.03 2.83 8.75
CA GLN A 38 12.28 4.26 8.95
C GLN A 38 12.20 5.02 7.63
N MET A 39 12.89 4.53 6.59
CA MET A 39 12.86 5.16 5.27
C MET A 39 11.45 5.21 4.70
N ALA A 40 10.70 4.11 4.78
CA ALA A 40 9.33 4.07 4.29
C ALA A 40 8.38 5.00 5.07
N PHE A 41 8.53 5.10 6.39
CA PHE A 41 7.71 5.99 7.23
C PHE A 41 8.02 7.45 6.98
N VAL A 42 9.28 7.81 6.73
CA VAL A 42 9.65 9.17 6.30
C VAL A 42 8.96 9.51 4.99
N SER A 43 9.04 8.64 3.97
CA SER A 43 8.38 8.87 2.68
C SER A 43 6.85 8.99 2.79
N LEU A 44 6.22 8.19 3.67
CA LEU A 44 4.78 8.29 3.93
C LEU A 44 4.41 9.62 4.61
N ALA A 45 5.22 10.07 5.58
CA ALA A 45 5.01 11.34 6.27
C ALA A 45 5.17 12.52 5.30
N GLU A 46 6.21 12.52 4.47
CA GLU A 46 6.44 13.54 3.44
C GLU A 46 5.30 13.61 2.43
N SER A 47 4.78 12.46 1.98
CA SER A 47 3.63 12.41 1.07
C SER A 47 2.36 12.96 1.72
N HIS A 48 2.11 12.61 2.99
CA HIS A 48 0.99 13.18 3.74
C HIS A 48 1.10 14.71 3.84
N ASP A 49 2.27 15.23 4.19
CA ASP A 49 2.50 16.67 4.31
C ASP A 49 2.35 17.39 2.96
N ALA A 50 2.83 16.79 1.87
CA ALA A 50 2.64 17.29 0.51
C ALA A 50 1.15 17.40 0.14
N VAL A 51 0.35 16.38 0.44
CA VAL A 51 -1.11 16.39 0.21
C VAL A 51 -1.78 17.51 1.01
N VAL A 52 -1.48 17.61 2.31
CA VAL A 52 -2.06 18.64 3.18
C VAL A 52 -1.68 20.05 2.71
N ALA A 53 -0.41 20.27 2.35
CA ALA A 53 0.09 21.54 1.86
C ALA A 53 -0.57 21.92 0.52
N HIS A 54 -0.66 21.00 -0.42
CA HIS A 54 -1.30 21.22 -1.71
C HIS A 54 -2.77 21.63 -1.54
N LEU A 55 -3.56 20.86 -0.78
CA LEU A 55 -4.98 21.14 -0.58
C LEU A 55 -5.20 22.46 0.17
N ARG A 56 -4.31 22.81 1.12
CA ARG A 56 -4.32 24.12 1.76
C ARG A 56 -4.06 25.25 0.75
N GLY A 57 -3.06 25.09 -0.12
CA GLY A 57 -2.74 26.06 -1.16
C GLY A 57 -3.86 26.21 -2.20
N VAL A 58 -4.56 25.14 -2.56
CA VAL A 58 -5.77 25.19 -3.39
C VAL A 58 -6.85 26.03 -2.72
N ARG A 59 -7.18 25.74 -1.46
CA ARG A 59 -8.19 26.50 -0.70
C ARG A 59 -7.84 27.97 -0.57
N GLN A 60 -6.57 28.27 -0.33
CA GLN A 60 -6.09 29.65 -0.20
C GLN A 60 -6.24 30.42 -1.51
N ARG A 61 -5.72 29.88 -2.62
CA ARG A 61 -5.84 30.51 -3.95
C ARG A 61 -7.28 30.74 -4.35
N PHE A 62 -8.16 29.79 -4.04
CA PHE A 62 -9.59 29.93 -4.33
C PHE A 62 -10.25 31.02 -3.49
N ARG A 63 -9.88 31.17 -2.21
CA ARG A 63 -10.35 32.29 -1.38
C ARG A 63 -9.86 33.63 -1.93
N GLU A 64 -8.60 33.72 -2.34
CA GLU A 64 -8.04 34.93 -2.94
C GLU A 64 -8.79 35.31 -4.23
N LEU A 65 -9.12 34.33 -5.08
CA LEU A 65 -9.97 34.53 -6.27
C LEU A 65 -11.35 35.12 -5.91
N LEU A 66 -12.02 34.57 -4.89
CA LEU A 66 -13.34 35.05 -4.48
C LEU A 66 -13.32 36.43 -3.82
N LEU A 67 -12.21 36.79 -3.17
CA LEU A 67 -12.04 38.07 -2.48
C LEU A 67 -11.46 39.16 -3.38
N GLN A 68 -11.18 38.86 -4.65
CA GLN A 68 -10.62 39.82 -5.57
C GLN A 68 -11.55 41.03 -5.73
N PRO A 69 -11.04 42.27 -5.54
CA PRO A 69 -11.81 43.50 -5.75
C PRO A 69 -12.37 43.56 -7.18
N ASP A 70 -13.61 44.02 -7.31
CA ASP A 70 -14.24 44.27 -8.62
C ASP A 70 -14.42 45.77 -8.90
N ALA A 71 -14.90 46.07 -10.11
CA ALA A 71 -15.20 47.42 -10.54
C ALA A 71 -16.59 47.91 -10.11
N ARG A 72 -17.34 47.14 -9.30
CA ARG A 72 -18.74 47.44 -8.94
C ARG A 72 -18.86 48.79 -8.24
N ASP A 73 -18.04 49.02 -7.23
CA ASP A 73 -18.05 50.26 -6.45
C ASP A 73 -17.68 51.47 -7.33
N ALA A 74 -16.72 51.30 -8.23
CA ALA A 74 -16.31 52.33 -9.16
C ALA A 74 -17.40 52.65 -10.20
N GLN A 75 -18.08 51.64 -10.75
CA GLN A 75 -19.20 51.83 -11.68
C GLN A 75 -20.38 52.51 -11.00
N LEU A 76 -20.71 52.11 -9.76
CA LEU A 76 -21.79 52.72 -9.00
C LEU A 76 -21.48 54.19 -8.68
N ALA A 77 -20.25 54.50 -8.27
CA ALA A 77 -19.83 55.87 -7.98
C ALA A 77 -19.88 56.75 -9.25
N ALA A 78 -19.41 56.25 -10.38
CA ALA A 78 -19.47 56.96 -11.67
C ALA A 78 -20.93 57.23 -12.08
N PHE A 79 -21.79 56.22 -12.04
CA PHE A 79 -23.21 56.38 -12.34
C PHE A 79 -23.88 57.39 -11.40
N GLN A 80 -23.63 57.32 -10.10
CA GLN A 80 -24.21 58.27 -9.14
C GLN A 80 -23.80 59.71 -9.44
N ALA A 81 -22.54 59.95 -9.81
CA ALA A 81 -22.06 61.27 -10.19
C ALA A 81 -22.78 61.79 -11.44
N GLU A 82 -22.89 60.96 -12.48
CA GLU A 82 -23.56 61.31 -13.74
C GLU A 82 -25.07 61.51 -13.56
N PHE A 83 -25.73 60.63 -12.81
CA PHE A 83 -27.15 60.71 -12.50
C PHE A 83 -27.49 61.96 -11.70
N ASN A 84 -26.65 62.35 -10.73
CA ASN A 84 -26.86 63.53 -9.90
C ASN A 84 -26.50 64.84 -10.62
N ALA A 85 -25.63 64.81 -11.63
CA ALA A 85 -25.28 65.98 -12.44
C ALA A 85 -26.43 66.45 -13.35
N VAL A 86 -27.47 65.65 -13.56
CA VAL A 86 -28.64 66.05 -14.37
C VAL A 86 -29.45 67.13 -13.65
N ASP A 87 -29.65 68.24 -14.35
CA ASP A 87 -30.37 69.43 -13.88
C ASP A 87 -31.81 69.13 -13.43
N VAL A 88 -32.27 69.85 -12.40
CA VAL A 88 -33.56 69.62 -11.75
C VAL A 88 -34.74 69.92 -12.68
N ASP A 89 -34.62 70.90 -13.58
CA ASP A 89 -35.68 71.23 -14.53
C ASP A 89 -35.73 70.21 -15.66
N ALA A 90 -34.58 69.73 -16.13
CA ALA A 90 -34.51 68.64 -17.11
C ALA A 90 -35.17 67.35 -16.61
N ARG A 91 -35.05 67.04 -15.30
CA ARG A 91 -35.71 65.87 -14.69
C ARG A 91 -37.24 65.91 -14.73
N LYS A 92 -37.86 67.06 -15.01
CA LYS A 92 -39.33 67.16 -15.13
C LYS A 92 -39.82 66.62 -16.47
N LEU A 93 -38.97 66.64 -17.50
CA LEU A 93 -39.28 66.16 -18.85
C LEU A 93 -39.44 64.64 -18.88
N THR A 94 -40.46 64.16 -19.58
CA THR A 94 -40.75 62.72 -19.69
C THR A 94 -39.61 61.96 -20.37
N ASP A 95 -39.03 62.52 -21.43
CA ASP A 95 -37.95 61.88 -22.19
C ASP A 95 -36.68 61.73 -21.34
N THR A 96 -36.33 62.74 -20.55
CA THR A 96 -35.18 62.68 -19.62
C THR A 96 -35.40 61.65 -18.52
N LYS A 97 -36.63 61.50 -18.03
CA LYS A 97 -36.95 60.42 -17.07
C LYS A 97 -36.79 59.05 -17.71
N ALA A 98 -37.25 58.87 -18.95
CA ALA A 98 -37.14 57.61 -19.67
C ALA A 98 -35.66 57.21 -19.87
N GLU A 99 -34.82 58.17 -20.26
CA GLU A 99 -33.37 58.00 -20.38
C GLU A 99 -32.71 57.63 -19.03
N LEU A 100 -33.08 58.29 -17.93
CA LEU A 100 -32.54 57.98 -16.61
C LEU A 100 -32.95 56.58 -16.12
N VAL A 101 -34.16 56.13 -16.46
CA VAL A 101 -34.60 54.75 -16.21
C VAL A 101 -33.75 53.78 -17.02
N LEU A 102 -33.58 54.02 -18.33
CA LEU A 102 -32.76 53.17 -19.19
C LEU A 102 -31.33 53.03 -18.66
N ARG A 103 -30.66 54.13 -18.32
CA ARG A 103 -29.31 54.08 -17.73
C ARG A 103 -29.25 53.31 -16.41
N SER A 104 -30.32 53.36 -15.62
CA SER A 104 -30.41 52.58 -14.37
C SER A 104 -30.54 51.08 -14.66
N GLU A 105 -31.29 50.71 -15.69
CA GLU A 105 -31.41 49.32 -16.16
C GLU A 105 -30.08 48.82 -16.75
N GLU A 106 -29.40 49.63 -17.57
CA GLU A 106 -28.08 49.32 -18.11
C GLU A 106 -27.02 49.13 -17.01
N LEU A 107 -27.02 49.99 -15.98
CA LEU A 107 -26.16 49.80 -14.81
C LEU A 107 -26.49 48.48 -14.13
N ARG A 108 -27.77 48.20 -13.84
CA ARG A 108 -28.19 46.94 -13.21
C ARG A 108 -27.66 45.75 -14.00
N ASP A 109 -27.88 45.72 -15.31
CA ASP A 109 -27.49 44.60 -16.16
C ASP A 109 -25.95 44.46 -16.22
N SER A 110 -25.20 45.58 -16.23
CA SER A 110 -23.74 45.58 -16.14
C SER A 110 -23.22 45.03 -14.81
N LEU A 111 -23.85 45.41 -13.68
CA LEU A 111 -23.49 44.88 -12.36
C LEU A 111 -23.78 43.38 -12.24
N TRP A 112 -24.91 42.92 -12.79
CA TRP A 112 -25.24 41.49 -12.85
C TRP A 112 -24.22 40.72 -13.71
N ALA A 113 -23.83 41.26 -14.86
CA ALA A 113 -22.80 40.65 -15.71
C ALA A 113 -21.45 40.52 -14.99
N LEU A 114 -21.08 41.47 -14.11
CA LEU A 114 -19.88 41.35 -13.27
C LEU A 114 -20.00 40.21 -12.24
N CYS A 115 -21.14 40.09 -11.57
CA CYS A 115 -21.40 38.99 -10.63
C CYS A 115 -21.33 37.62 -11.34
N ASP A 116 -21.96 37.51 -12.50
CA ASP A 116 -21.97 36.28 -13.29
C ASP A 116 -20.57 35.92 -13.81
N ALA A 117 -19.79 36.91 -14.27
CA ALA A 117 -18.41 36.70 -14.68
C ALA A 117 -17.53 36.16 -13.53
N LYS A 118 -17.70 36.69 -12.31
CA LYS A 118 -17.03 36.18 -11.11
C LYS A 118 -17.44 34.76 -10.76
N ALA A 119 -18.74 34.47 -10.81
CA ALA A 119 -19.24 33.10 -10.59
C ALA A 119 -18.69 32.11 -11.63
N ALA A 120 -18.64 32.51 -12.89
CA ALA A 120 -18.05 31.72 -13.97
C ALA A 120 -16.56 31.48 -13.77
N ALA A 121 -15.79 32.49 -13.34
CA ALA A 121 -14.37 32.34 -13.01
C ALA A 121 -14.15 31.37 -11.83
N ALA A 122 -14.98 31.44 -10.79
CA ALA A 122 -14.92 30.52 -9.66
C ALA A 122 -15.22 29.07 -10.10
N GLU A 123 -16.22 28.84 -10.95
CA GLU A 123 -16.50 27.49 -11.45
C GLU A 123 -15.48 26.97 -12.44
N ALA A 124 -14.86 27.84 -13.24
CA ALA A 124 -13.72 27.48 -14.08
C ALA A 124 -12.52 27.02 -13.23
N GLU A 125 -12.20 27.72 -12.14
CA GLU A 125 -11.14 27.31 -11.23
C GLU A 125 -11.48 26.00 -10.50
N LYS A 126 -12.73 25.81 -10.07
CA LYS A 126 -13.17 24.53 -9.49
C LYS A 126 -13.02 23.38 -10.48
N ALA A 127 -13.43 23.59 -11.74
CA ALA A 127 -13.26 22.60 -12.80
C ALA A 127 -11.77 22.28 -13.02
N ARG A 128 -10.90 23.29 -13.04
CA ARG A 128 -9.44 23.14 -13.16
C ARG A 128 -8.84 22.31 -12.02
N VAL A 129 -9.27 22.54 -10.78
CA VAL A 129 -8.82 21.75 -9.62
C VAL A 129 -9.35 20.32 -9.69
N SER A 130 -10.60 20.13 -10.14
CA SER A 130 -11.18 18.78 -10.25
C SER A 130 -10.54 17.92 -11.34
N SER A 131 -9.95 18.54 -12.37
CA SER A 131 -9.25 17.86 -13.45
C SER A 131 -7.74 17.71 -13.22
N ASP A 132 -7.22 18.19 -12.08
CA ASP A 132 -5.81 18.08 -11.72
C ASP A 132 -5.43 16.60 -11.47
N THR A 133 -4.23 16.21 -11.93
CA THR A 133 -3.70 14.85 -11.76
C THR A 133 -3.10 14.61 -10.38
N PHE A 134 -2.90 15.66 -9.57
CA PHE A 134 -2.24 15.58 -8.27
C PHE A 134 -2.75 14.43 -7.38
N VAL A 135 -4.06 14.29 -7.21
CA VAL A 135 -4.65 13.24 -6.35
C VAL A 135 -4.31 11.84 -6.87
N SER A 136 -4.47 11.62 -8.19
CA SER A 136 -4.17 10.34 -8.81
C SER A 136 -2.70 9.97 -8.68
N GLU A 137 -1.81 10.95 -8.90
CA GLU A 137 -0.36 10.79 -8.75
C GLU A 137 0.04 10.47 -7.31
N GLN A 138 -0.52 11.17 -6.32
CA GLN A 138 -0.27 10.90 -4.90
C GLN A 138 -0.77 9.52 -4.47
N CYS A 139 -1.96 9.10 -4.92
CA CYS A 139 -2.45 7.74 -4.67
C CYS A 139 -1.53 6.67 -5.29
N GLY A 140 -1.01 6.92 -6.50
CA GLY A 140 -0.02 6.04 -7.14
C GLY A 140 1.29 5.96 -6.37
N LEU A 141 1.78 7.10 -5.86
CA LEU A 141 3.01 7.19 -5.08
C LEU A 141 2.87 6.47 -3.72
N LEU A 142 1.77 6.71 -3.00
CA LEU A 142 1.43 5.97 -1.79
C LEU A 142 1.40 4.46 -2.04
N GLY A 143 0.80 4.04 -3.16
CA GLY A 143 0.81 2.64 -3.57
C GLY A 143 2.23 2.06 -3.65
N ARG A 144 3.18 2.79 -4.25
CA ARG A 144 4.59 2.35 -4.33
C ARG A 144 5.26 2.28 -2.96
N TYR A 145 5.02 3.24 -2.07
CA TYR A 145 5.58 3.20 -0.71
C TYR A 145 5.08 2.00 0.08
N TYR A 146 3.78 1.68 -0.02
CA TYR A 146 3.23 0.48 0.60
C TYR A 146 3.77 -0.81 -0.03
N VAL A 147 3.99 -0.86 -1.35
CA VAL A 147 4.68 -2.00 -1.97
C VAL A 147 6.10 -2.16 -1.42
N GLY A 148 6.84 -1.06 -1.22
CA GLY A 148 8.14 -1.08 -0.54
C GLY A 148 8.07 -1.63 0.88
N LEU A 149 7.06 -1.26 1.67
CA LEU A 149 6.83 -1.84 3.00
C LEU A 149 6.54 -3.34 2.96
N LEU A 150 5.77 -3.80 1.96
CA LEU A 150 5.52 -5.23 1.76
C LEU A 150 6.82 -5.99 1.44
N GLN A 151 7.72 -5.39 0.64
CA GLN A 151 9.03 -5.95 0.36
C GLN A 151 9.87 -6.06 1.64
N VAL A 152 9.94 -5.00 2.44
CA VAL A 152 10.67 -5.00 3.73
C VAL A 152 10.16 -6.08 4.69
N GLU A 153 8.85 -6.32 4.76
CA GLU A 153 8.28 -7.42 5.55
C GLU A 153 8.62 -8.81 4.97
N ALA A 154 8.62 -8.95 3.64
CA ALA A 154 8.99 -10.19 2.98
C ALA A 154 10.48 -10.52 3.21
N ASP A 155 11.37 -9.55 3.06
CA ASP A 155 12.81 -9.71 3.29
C ASP A 155 13.11 -10.04 4.75
N ARG A 156 12.40 -9.42 5.71
CA ARG A 156 12.48 -9.79 7.13
C ARG A 156 12.08 -11.24 7.37
N ALA A 157 10.98 -11.70 6.75
CA ALA A 157 10.50 -13.06 6.91
C ALA A 157 11.49 -14.08 6.34
N LEU A 158 12.06 -13.82 5.16
CA LEU A 158 13.17 -14.60 4.60
C LEU A 158 14.33 -14.69 5.58
N ALA A 159 14.84 -13.53 6.04
CA ALA A 159 16.00 -13.48 6.91
C ALA A 159 15.74 -14.20 8.24
N THR A 160 14.52 -14.11 8.78
CA THR A 160 14.12 -14.80 10.01
C THR A 160 14.06 -16.32 9.81
N LEU A 161 13.48 -16.79 8.70
CA LEU A 161 13.42 -18.22 8.38
C LEU A 161 14.81 -18.82 8.14
N SER A 162 15.69 -18.09 7.46
CA SER A 162 17.09 -18.48 7.25
C SER A 162 17.85 -18.57 8.59
N LEU A 163 17.70 -17.57 9.47
CA LEU A 163 18.30 -17.60 10.79
C LEU A 163 17.78 -18.75 11.65
N LEU A 164 16.47 -19.03 11.61
CA LEU A 164 15.87 -20.17 12.31
C LEU A 164 16.44 -21.50 11.84
N LYS A 165 16.64 -21.66 10.52
CA LYS A 165 17.30 -22.82 9.92
C LYS A 165 18.72 -22.99 10.46
N SER A 166 19.53 -21.93 10.39
CA SER A 166 20.91 -21.92 10.90
C SER A 166 20.98 -22.21 12.40
N TYR A 167 20.08 -21.61 13.20
CA TYR A 167 20.00 -21.82 14.64
C TYR A 167 19.61 -23.26 15.00
N CYS A 168 18.61 -23.83 14.33
CA CYS A 168 18.21 -25.21 14.59
C CYS A 168 19.33 -26.19 14.20
N ALA A 169 19.99 -26.00 13.05
CA ALA A 169 21.15 -26.81 12.69
C ALA A 169 22.26 -26.73 13.76
N ALA A 170 22.62 -25.51 14.18
CA ALA A 170 23.63 -25.26 15.21
C ALA A 170 23.30 -25.92 16.56
N LYS A 171 22.04 -25.88 16.99
CA LYS A 171 21.56 -26.44 18.26
C LYS A 171 21.78 -27.96 18.36
N TYR A 172 21.77 -28.67 17.24
CA TYR A 172 22.00 -30.11 17.18
C TYR A 172 23.39 -30.48 16.64
N GLY A 173 24.32 -29.52 16.57
CA GLY A 173 25.72 -29.76 16.19
C GLY A 173 25.93 -29.96 14.68
N LEU A 174 24.93 -29.67 13.85
CA LEU A 174 25.09 -29.66 12.40
C LEU A 174 25.77 -28.35 12.00
N LEU A 175 27.00 -28.45 11.50
CA LEU A 175 27.67 -27.34 10.86
C LEU A 175 26.93 -27.01 9.55
N PRO A 176 26.83 -25.73 9.16
CA PRO A 176 26.33 -25.38 7.83
C PRO A 176 27.16 -26.11 6.77
N PRO A 177 26.52 -26.61 5.70
CA PRO A 177 27.24 -27.29 4.62
C PRO A 177 28.30 -26.35 4.01
N PRO A 178 29.42 -26.89 3.49
CA PRO A 178 30.45 -26.08 2.87
C PRO A 178 29.87 -25.23 1.72
N GLU A 179 30.42 -24.02 1.53
CA GLU A 179 29.98 -23.05 0.52
C GLU A 179 29.89 -23.71 -0.87
N GLY A 180 28.68 -24.03 -1.32
CA GLY A 180 28.42 -24.73 -2.59
C GLY A 180 27.18 -25.63 -2.59
N GLU A 181 26.77 -26.15 -1.42
CA GLU A 181 25.58 -27.00 -1.23
C GLU A 181 24.48 -26.26 -0.44
N ALA A 182 24.26 -25.00 -0.75
CA ALA A 182 23.19 -24.22 -0.11
C ALA A 182 21.82 -24.76 -0.58
N GLU A 183 21.16 -25.55 0.27
CA GLU A 183 19.74 -25.86 0.10
C GLU A 183 18.95 -24.57 -0.06
N GLU A 184 18.16 -24.48 -1.14
CA GLU A 184 17.34 -23.30 -1.39
C GLU A 184 16.44 -22.96 -0.20
N PRO A 185 16.29 -21.68 0.14
CA PRO A 185 15.46 -21.27 1.26
C PRO A 185 14.00 -21.65 0.99
N ALA A 186 13.32 -22.16 2.01
CA ALA A 186 11.92 -22.59 1.91
C ALA A 186 10.94 -21.45 1.51
N PHE A 187 11.37 -20.20 1.69
CA PHE A 187 10.67 -19.02 1.23
C PHE A 187 11.65 -18.16 0.44
N VAL A 188 11.30 -17.82 -0.80
CA VAL A 188 12.02 -16.85 -1.62
C VAL A 188 11.07 -15.67 -1.83
N PRO A 189 11.35 -14.48 -1.27
CA PRO A 189 10.50 -13.33 -1.47
C PRO A 189 10.56 -12.92 -2.95
N PRO A 190 9.41 -12.70 -3.61
CA PRO A 190 9.39 -12.13 -4.95
C PRO A 190 9.91 -10.68 -4.91
N ASP A 191 10.51 -10.21 -6.01
CA ASP A 191 10.80 -8.77 -6.18
C ASP A 191 9.51 -8.03 -6.51
N LEU A 192 8.88 -7.47 -5.48
CA LEU A 192 7.63 -6.72 -5.60
C LEU A 192 7.82 -5.34 -6.25
N LEU A 193 9.04 -4.81 -6.25
CA LEU A 193 9.35 -3.49 -6.80
C LEU A 193 9.42 -3.50 -8.33
N SER A 194 9.80 -4.65 -8.92
CA SER A 194 9.77 -4.87 -10.37
C SER A 194 8.35 -4.79 -10.97
N GLY A 195 7.33 -5.13 -10.17
CA GLY A 195 5.95 -5.30 -10.63
C GLY A 195 5.71 -6.58 -11.43
N GLU A 196 6.74 -7.42 -11.62
CA GLU A 196 6.62 -8.69 -12.33
C GLU A 196 6.21 -9.82 -11.38
N VAL A 197 5.33 -10.70 -11.85
CA VAL A 197 4.97 -11.92 -11.12
C VAL A 197 5.93 -13.04 -11.55
N PRO A 198 6.70 -13.64 -10.62
CA PRO A 198 7.56 -14.77 -10.96
C PRO A 198 6.80 -15.90 -11.64
N ALA A 199 7.41 -16.55 -12.64
CA ALA A 199 6.76 -17.62 -13.41
C ALA A 199 6.21 -18.75 -12.51
N ALA A 200 6.93 -19.08 -11.43
CA ALA A 200 6.52 -20.08 -10.45
C ALA A 200 5.23 -19.73 -9.69
N LEU A 201 4.88 -18.44 -9.59
CA LEU A 201 3.69 -17.97 -8.86
C LEU A 201 2.52 -17.64 -9.79
N LYS A 202 2.73 -17.62 -11.10
CA LYS A 202 1.74 -17.18 -12.09
C LYS A 202 0.45 -17.99 -12.04
N GLU A 203 0.54 -19.32 -11.92
CA GLU A 203 -0.64 -20.20 -11.83
C GLU A 203 -1.42 -20.05 -10.50
N LEU A 204 -0.77 -19.60 -9.44
CA LEU A 204 -1.39 -19.41 -8.12
C LEU A 204 -2.06 -18.03 -7.99
N VAL A 205 -1.53 -17.04 -8.70
CA VAL A 205 -1.98 -15.63 -8.66
C VAL A 205 -3.05 -15.32 -9.70
N ASP A 206 -3.04 -16.02 -10.85
CA ASP A 206 -4.02 -15.80 -11.92
C ASP A 206 -5.40 -16.34 -11.55
N GLU A 207 -6.38 -15.45 -11.40
CA GLU A 207 -7.78 -15.78 -11.06
C GLU A 207 -8.45 -16.74 -12.07
N LYS A 208 -7.93 -16.87 -13.29
CA LYS A 208 -8.44 -17.80 -14.31
C LYS A 208 -7.84 -19.20 -14.22
N SER A 209 -6.80 -19.38 -13.43
CA SER A 209 -6.16 -20.67 -13.22
C SER A 209 -7.02 -21.60 -12.38
N LYS A 210 -6.97 -22.90 -12.66
CA LYS A 210 -7.63 -23.92 -11.84
C LYS A 210 -6.98 -24.07 -10.45
N ASN A 211 -5.72 -23.64 -10.32
CA ASN A 211 -4.93 -23.70 -9.09
C ASN A 211 -4.85 -22.34 -8.37
N ALA A 212 -5.68 -21.37 -8.77
CA ALA A 212 -5.67 -20.04 -8.20
C ALA A 212 -5.96 -20.06 -6.69
N LEU A 213 -5.17 -19.32 -5.92
CA LEU A 213 -5.44 -19.15 -4.50
C LEU A 213 -6.67 -18.25 -4.31
N PRO A 214 -7.56 -18.56 -3.34
CA PRO A 214 -8.70 -17.71 -3.05
C PRO A 214 -8.20 -16.35 -2.56
N VAL A 215 -8.55 -15.29 -3.29
CA VAL A 215 -8.16 -13.92 -2.95
C VAL A 215 -8.90 -13.50 -1.67
N PRO A 216 -8.18 -13.15 -0.58
CA PRO A 216 -8.83 -12.69 0.64
C PRO A 216 -9.63 -11.40 0.40
N SER A 217 -10.76 -11.24 1.09
CA SER A 217 -11.64 -10.08 0.92
C SER A 217 -10.95 -8.73 1.14
N TRP A 218 -9.97 -8.68 2.05
CA TRP A 218 -9.17 -7.48 2.34
C TRP A 218 -8.17 -7.12 1.23
N VAL A 219 -7.79 -8.09 0.38
CA VAL A 219 -7.01 -7.83 -0.84
C VAL A 219 -7.94 -7.40 -1.98
N ALA A 220 -9.10 -8.06 -2.10
CA ALA A 220 -10.10 -7.73 -3.11
C ALA A 220 -10.62 -6.29 -2.99
N SER A 221 -10.79 -5.79 -1.76
CA SER A 221 -11.21 -4.40 -1.51
C SER A 221 -10.21 -3.36 -2.03
N LEU A 222 -8.92 -3.70 -2.05
CA LEU A 222 -7.85 -2.80 -2.52
C LEU A 222 -7.72 -2.75 -4.05
N ALA A 223 -8.33 -3.70 -4.78
CA ALA A 223 -8.12 -3.80 -6.23
C ALA A 223 -8.56 -2.53 -7.00
N LYS A 224 -9.54 -1.78 -6.46
CA LYS A 224 -10.02 -0.53 -7.05
C LYS A 224 -9.23 0.70 -6.61
N SER A 225 -8.88 0.78 -5.32
CA SER A 225 -8.24 1.97 -4.74
C SER A 225 -6.71 1.95 -4.85
N ALA A 226 -6.08 0.79 -4.71
CA ALA A 226 -4.63 0.62 -4.75
C ALA A 226 -4.26 -0.67 -5.52
N PRO A 227 -4.40 -0.68 -6.85
CA PRO A 227 -4.20 -1.89 -7.66
C PRO A 227 -2.79 -2.46 -7.55
N ALA A 228 -1.76 -1.61 -7.47
CA ALA A 228 -0.37 -2.04 -7.31
C ALA A 228 -0.15 -2.80 -5.99
N VAL A 229 -0.72 -2.30 -4.88
CA VAL A 229 -0.64 -2.94 -3.56
C VAL A 229 -1.41 -4.26 -3.57
N ALA A 230 -2.60 -4.29 -4.17
CA ALA A 230 -3.39 -5.51 -4.30
C ALA A 230 -2.65 -6.59 -5.13
N ALA A 231 -1.98 -6.21 -6.22
CA ALA A 231 -1.17 -7.13 -7.02
C ALA A 231 0.03 -7.68 -6.21
N ALA A 232 0.80 -6.80 -5.55
CA ALA A 232 1.93 -7.20 -4.71
C ALA A 232 1.51 -8.16 -3.58
N LEU A 233 0.38 -7.88 -2.92
CA LEU A 233 -0.18 -8.74 -1.88
C LEU A 233 -0.57 -10.12 -2.41
N ARG A 234 -1.18 -10.20 -3.60
CA ARG A 234 -1.50 -11.50 -4.23
C ARG A 234 -0.23 -12.31 -4.50
N THR A 235 0.80 -11.68 -5.08
CA THR A 235 2.09 -12.34 -5.35
C THR A 235 2.74 -12.86 -4.06
N LEU A 236 2.75 -12.04 -3.01
CA LEU A 236 3.34 -12.43 -1.73
C LEU A 236 2.55 -13.52 -1.01
N LEU A 237 1.21 -13.49 -1.06
CA LEU A 237 0.37 -14.58 -0.55
C LEU A 237 0.60 -15.89 -1.31
N GLY A 238 0.85 -15.82 -2.62
CA GLY A 238 1.30 -16.97 -3.43
C GLY A 238 2.61 -17.55 -2.92
N ALA A 239 3.63 -16.71 -2.70
CA ALA A 239 4.92 -17.13 -2.16
C ALA A 239 4.78 -17.76 -0.76
N VAL A 240 3.94 -17.18 0.10
CA VAL A 240 3.64 -17.74 1.44
C VAL A 240 2.95 -19.10 1.34
N ALA A 241 2.04 -19.30 0.40
CA ALA A 241 1.37 -20.59 0.21
C ALA A 241 2.36 -21.68 -0.22
N VAL A 242 3.29 -21.35 -1.13
CA VAL A 242 4.38 -22.27 -1.55
C VAL A 242 5.27 -22.60 -0.36
N ALA A 243 5.69 -21.61 0.42
CA ALA A 243 6.50 -21.83 1.61
C ALA A 243 5.79 -22.68 2.66
N ARG A 244 4.48 -22.47 2.89
CA ARG A 244 3.68 -23.31 3.78
C ARG A 244 3.64 -24.76 3.33
N ALA A 245 3.46 -25.00 2.03
CA ALA A 245 3.44 -26.36 1.48
C ALA A 245 4.81 -27.06 1.59
N ALA A 246 5.91 -26.31 1.48
CA ALA A 246 7.26 -26.83 1.68
C ALA A 246 7.55 -27.17 3.16
N VAL A 247 7.03 -26.36 4.08
CA VAL A 247 7.22 -26.51 5.53
C VAL A 247 6.31 -27.60 6.13
N ASP A 248 5.08 -27.74 5.64
CA ASP A 248 4.12 -28.75 6.08
C ASP A 248 3.42 -29.43 4.89
N PRO A 249 3.98 -30.53 4.36
CA PRO A 249 3.35 -31.28 3.27
C PRO A 249 2.07 -32.00 3.69
N SER A 250 1.78 -32.14 5.00
CA SER A 250 0.51 -32.69 5.50
C SER A 250 -0.62 -31.66 5.45
N ALA A 251 -0.31 -30.36 5.50
CA ALA A 251 -1.29 -29.29 5.39
C ALA A 251 -1.79 -29.07 3.94
N ALA A 252 -1.07 -29.59 2.94
CA ALA A 252 -1.43 -29.47 1.52
C ALA A 252 -2.49 -30.47 1.03
N SER A 253 -2.90 -31.48 1.83
CA SER A 253 -3.91 -32.46 1.44
C SER A 253 -5.23 -32.27 2.18
N THR A 254 -6.26 -31.78 1.50
CA THR A 254 -7.67 -31.93 1.92
C THR A 254 -8.32 -33.20 1.36
N ASP A 255 -7.57 -34.09 0.71
CA ASP A 255 -8.09 -35.36 0.17
C ASP A 255 -7.52 -36.60 0.89
N PRO A 256 -8.36 -37.37 1.61
CA PRO A 256 -7.93 -38.55 2.35
C PRO A 256 -7.47 -39.74 1.48
N LYS A 257 -7.63 -39.67 0.15
CA LYS A 257 -7.26 -40.76 -0.79
C LYS A 257 -5.82 -40.75 -1.30
N ALA A 258 -5.04 -39.68 -1.06
CA ALA A 258 -3.65 -39.62 -1.52
C ALA A 258 -2.67 -40.37 -0.59
N LYS A 259 -3.05 -40.64 0.66
CA LYS A 259 -2.21 -41.34 1.65
C LYS A 259 -1.95 -42.81 1.30
N ASP A 260 -2.86 -43.48 0.60
CA ASP A 260 -2.72 -44.91 0.28
C ASP A 260 -1.82 -45.22 -0.93
N LYS A 261 -1.58 -44.23 -1.81
CA LYS A 261 -0.85 -44.49 -3.06
C LYS A 261 0.67 -44.45 -2.88
N LYS A 262 1.18 -43.61 -1.97
CA LYS A 262 2.63 -43.45 -1.75
C LYS A 262 3.25 -44.55 -0.86
N ALA A 263 2.43 -45.29 -0.11
CA ALA A 263 2.89 -46.42 0.70
C ALA A 263 3.24 -47.68 -0.13
N LYS A 264 2.78 -47.78 -1.39
CA LYS A 264 3.02 -48.96 -2.24
C LYS A 264 4.30 -48.89 -3.08
N ASP A 265 4.83 -47.70 -3.37
CA ASP A 265 5.99 -47.55 -4.25
C ASP A 265 7.36 -47.70 -3.53
N ALA A 266 7.37 -47.76 -2.19
CA ALA A 266 8.59 -47.91 -1.40
C ALA A 266 9.13 -49.35 -1.27
N LYS A 267 8.45 -50.34 -1.86
CA LYS A 267 8.85 -51.76 -1.79
C LYS A 267 9.33 -52.26 -3.15
N GLY A 268 10.43 -51.71 -3.68
CA GLY A 268 11.01 -52.24 -4.91
C GLY A 268 12.19 -51.48 -5.49
N LYS A 269 13.38 -51.57 -4.86
CA LYS A 269 14.66 -51.71 -5.58
C LYS A 269 15.83 -51.82 -4.59
N ALA A 270 16.35 -53.03 -4.42
CA ALA A 270 17.71 -53.26 -3.95
C ALA A 270 18.64 -53.15 -5.17
N GLY A 271 19.53 -52.16 -5.18
CA GLY A 271 20.53 -51.93 -6.23
C GLY A 271 21.89 -51.70 -5.59
N LYS A 272 22.77 -52.67 -5.77
CA LYS A 272 24.15 -52.76 -5.26
C LYS A 272 25.07 -51.88 -6.12
N GLY A 273 25.81 -50.96 -5.51
CA GLY A 273 26.86 -50.18 -6.17
C GLY A 273 27.72 -49.47 -5.14
N GLY A 274 28.97 -49.90 -4.99
CA GLY A 274 29.95 -49.32 -4.08
C GLY A 274 30.78 -48.23 -4.76
N GLY A 275 31.20 -47.25 -3.97
CA GLY A 275 32.17 -46.21 -4.31
C GLY A 275 32.30 -45.29 -3.09
N GLY A 276 33.44 -45.33 -2.42
CA GLY A 276 33.66 -44.67 -1.13
C GLY A 276 34.06 -43.20 -1.27
N GLU A 277 33.34 -42.35 -0.54
CA GLU A 277 33.76 -41.04 -0.06
C GLU A 277 33.58 -41.02 1.47
N PRO A 278 34.35 -40.22 2.23
CA PRO A 278 34.42 -40.33 3.68
C PRO A 278 33.04 -40.10 4.29
N ALA A 279 32.59 -41.09 5.06
CA ALA A 279 31.29 -41.10 5.69
C ALA A 279 31.17 -39.92 6.66
N VAL A 280 30.39 -38.91 6.27
CA VAL A 280 29.69 -38.05 7.23
C VAL A 280 28.88 -39.02 8.11
N GLU A 281 29.15 -39.04 9.41
CA GLU A 281 28.43 -39.91 10.33
C GLU A 281 26.92 -39.72 10.11
N PRO A 282 26.14 -40.79 9.92
CA PRO A 282 24.72 -40.67 9.65
C PRO A 282 24.07 -39.97 10.84
N ILE A 283 23.57 -38.75 10.61
CA ILE A 283 22.83 -37.96 11.59
C ILE A 283 21.71 -38.82 12.13
N ASP A 284 21.60 -38.91 13.46
CA ASP A 284 20.57 -39.71 14.12
C ASP A 284 19.18 -39.31 13.57
N PRO A 285 18.38 -40.25 13.04
CA PRO A 285 17.04 -39.95 12.51
C PRO A 285 16.13 -39.25 13.54
N ALA A 286 16.37 -39.44 14.84
CA ALA A 286 15.66 -38.73 15.91
C ALA A 286 16.03 -37.23 15.96
N VAL A 287 17.29 -36.87 15.71
CA VAL A 287 17.76 -35.47 15.62
C VAL A 287 17.14 -34.78 14.42
N THR A 288 17.17 -35.43 13.25
CA THR A 288 16.58 -34.90 12.02
C THR A 288 15.07 -34.67 12.17
N SER A 289 14.36 -35.60 12.82
CA SER A 289 12.93 -35.45 13.11
C SER A 289 12.63 -34.35 14.14
N ALA A 290 13.51 -34.11 15.10
CA ALA A 290 13.35 -33.05 16.10
C ALA A 290 13.59 -31.66 15.48
N ILE A 291 14.64 -31.53 14.65
CA ILE A 291 14.94 -30.32 13.87
C ILE A 291 13.77 -29.98 12.95
N SER A 292 13.27 -30.96 12.19
CA SER A 292 12.16 -30.73 11.26
C SER A 292 10.89 -30.28 11.99
N ALA A 293 10.58 -30.88 13.14
CA ALA A 293 9.40 -30.49 13.93
C ALA A 293 9.53 -29.08 14.54
N GLU A 294 10.71 -28.69 15.01
CA GLU A 294 10.96 -27.36 15.57
C GLU A 294 10.92 -26.29 14.48
N LEU A 295 11.60 -26.54 13.35
CA LEU A 295 11.56 -25.67 12.17
C LEU A 295 10.15 -25.53 11.60
N GLN A 296 9.39 -26.61 11.53
CA GLN A 296 8.01 -26.57 11.05
C GLN A 296 7.16 -25.63 11.91
N ARG A 297 7.19 -25.79 13.24
CA ARG A 297 6.44 -24.91 14.16
C ARG A 297 6.88 -23.45 14.06
N ALA A 298 8.19 -23.20 14.04
CA ALA A 298 8.72 -21.85 14.01
C ALA A 298 8.42 -21.16 12.67
N ALA A 299 8.58 -21.86 11.55
CA ALA A 299 8.28 -21.35 10.23
C ALA A 299 6.78 -21.10 10.02
N THR A 300 5.90 -21.99 10.47
CA THR A 300 4.45 -21.75 10.45
C THR A 300 4.10 -20.46 11.19
N ARG A 301 4.66 -20.27 12.40
CA ARG A 301 4.43 -19.05 13.18
C ARG A 301 4.93 -17.79 12.48
N GLU A 302 6.11 -17.83 11.88
CA GLU A 302 6.65 -16.67 11.15
C GLU A 302 5.79 -16.31 9.93
N LEU A 303 5.32 -17.33 9.19
CA LEU A 303 4.42 -17.12 8.06
C LEU A 303 3.04 -16.59 8.50
N ASP A 304 2.51 -17.03 9.65
CA ASP A 304 1.29 -16.46 10.24
C ASP A 304 1.49 -14.99 10.64
N MET A 305 2.64 -14.66 11.24
CA MET A 305 3.00 -13.29 11.60
C MET A 305 3.15 -12.39 10.37
N LEU A 306 3.78 -12.89 9.31
CA LEU A 306 3.87 -12.19 8.03
C LEU A 306 2.47 -11.86 7.51
N ILE A 307 1.57 -12.84 7.37
CA ILE A 307 0.19 -12.60 6.90
C ILE A 307 -0.53 -11.55 7.77
N ALA A 308 -0.37 -11.60 9.09
CA ALA A 308 -0.98 -10.62 9.99
C ALA A 308 -0.46 -9.19 9.72
N ARG A 309 0.85 -9.03 9.49
CA ARG A 309 1.46 -7.73 9.13
C ARG A 309 1.05 -7.27 7.73
N LEU A 310 0.98 -8.17 6.74
CA LEU A 310 0.48 -7.83 5.40
C LEU A 310 -0.96 -7.31 5.45
N ARG A 311 -1.81 -7.93 6.27
CA ARG A 311 -3.19 -7.46 6.49
C ARG A 311 -3.24 -6.09 7.16
N LEU A 312 -2.33 -5.81 8.10
CA LEU A 312 -2.20 -4.50 8.72
C LEU A 312 -1.81 -3.46 7.67
N LEU A 313 -0.74 -3.70 6.91
CA LEU A 313 -0.28 -2.81 5.84
C LEU A 313 -1.37 -2.57 4.79
N ALA A 314 -2.13 -3.59 4.40
CA ALA A 314 -3.26 -3.45 3.49
C ALA A 314 -4.34 -2.48 4.00
N ARG A 315 -4.66 -2.54 5.30
CA ARG A 315 -5.62 -1.59 5.92
C ARG A 315 -5.07 -0.16 5.93
N HIS A 316 -3.79 0.01 6.26
CA HIS A 316 -3.15 1.32 6.24
C HIS A 316 -3.09 1.91 4.82
N ALA A 317 -2.78 1.08 3.81
CA ALA A 317 -2.81 1.50 2.41
C ALA A 317 -4.20 1.95 1.97
N ALA A 318 -5.26 1.20 2.32
CA ALA A 318 -6.64 1.59 2.04
C ALA A 318 -6.97 2.95 2.68
N ALA A 319 -6.70 3.10 3.98
CA ALA A 319 -6.99 4.31 4.73
C ALA A 319 -6.23 5.54 4.19
N ALA A 320 -4.98 5.36 3.78
CA ALA A 320 -4.17 6.44 3.21
C ALA A 320 -4.74 6.93 1.87
N VAL A 321 -5.12 6.02 0.97
CA VAL A 321 -5.75 6.38 -0.31
C VAL A 321 -7.12 7.02 -0.11
N GLU A 322 -7.93 6.48 0.79
CA GLU A 322 -9.23 7.05 1.17
C GLU A 322 -9.09 8.46 1.74
N PHE A 323 -8.07 8.71 2.56
CA PHE A 323 -7.78 10.03 3.10
C PHE A 323 -7.49 11.04 1.99
N VAL A 324 -6.60 10.73 1.04
CA VAL A 324 -6.27 11.66 -0.05
C VAL A 324 -7.50 11.96 -0.91
N GLY A 325 -8.25 10.92 -1.30
CA GLY A 325 -9.48 11.08 -2.07
C GLY A 325 -10.55 11.90 -1.32
N GLY A 326 -10.79 11.56 -0.06
CA GLY A 326 -11.77 12.25 0.79
C GLY A 326 -11.41 13.70 1.06
N ALA A 327 -10.14 14.00 1.33
CA ALA A 327 -9.67 15.36 1.58
C ALA A 327 -9.76 16.25 0.33
N SER A 328 -9.55 15.69 -0.86
CA SER A 328 -9.76 16.39 -2.13
C SER A 328 -11.24 16.67 -2.39
N LEU A 329 -12.10 15.66 -2.24
CA LEU A 329 -13.56 15.83 -2.39
C LEU A 329 -14.11 16.89 -1.43
N ALA A 330 -13.72 16.83 -0.16
CA ALA A 330 -14.10 17.84 0.84
C ALA A 330 -13.62 19.26 0.47
N THR A 331 -12.45 19.37 -0.16
CA THR A 331 -11.94 20.66 -0.66
C THR A 331 -12.81 21.19 -1.80
N LEU A 332 -13.19 20.35 -2.76
CA LEU A 332 -14.08 20.74 -3.87
C LEU A 332 -15.49 21.12 -3.38
N GLU A 333 -16.05 20.38 -2.43
CA GLU A 333 -17.33 20.68 -1.80
C GLU A 333 -17.30 22.03 -1.08
N GLN A 334 -16.21 22.28 -0.35
CA GLN A 334 -15.99 23.54 0.35
C GLN A 334 -15.88 24.72 -0.63
N MET A 335 -15.15 24.55 -1.74
CA MET A 335 -15.08 25.55 -2.82
C MET A 335 -16.48 25.86 -3.38
N ALA A 336 -17.27 24.82 -3.68
CA ALA A 336 -18.63 25.00 -4.19
C ALA A 336 -19.55 25.71 -3.18
N ALA A 337 -19.40 25.43 -1.89
CA ALA A 337 -20.13 26.14 -0.85
C ALA A 337 -19.75 27.62 -0.81
N TRP A 338 -18.45 27.94 -0.87
CA TRP A 338 -17.97 29.33 -0.90
C TRP A 338 -18.49 30.10 -2.11
N THR A 339 -18.48 29.50 -3.31
CA THR A 339 -19.04 30.13 -4.51
C THR A 339 -20.52 30.49 -4.33
N ARG A 340 -21.34 29.55 -3.82
CA ARG A 340 -22.76 29.79 -3.59
C ARG A 340 -23.00 30.89 -2.55
N THR A 341 -22.30 30.83 -1.42
CA THR A 341 -22.42 31.86 -0.37
C THR A 341 -22.01 33.23 -0.88
N ARG A 342 -20.92 33.31 -1.66
CA ARG A 342 -20.44 34.57 -2.21
C ARG A 342 -21.40 35.15 -3.26
N TYR A 343 -21.89 34.32 -4.19
CA TYR A 343 -22.85 34.75 -5.20
C TYR A 343 -24.16 35.24 -4.56
N ALA A 344 -24.69 34.50 -3.57
CA ALA A 344 -25.87 34.92 -2.85
C ALA A 344 -25.69 36.28 -2.15
N ALA A 345 -24.51 36.52 -1.55
CA ALA A 345 -24.20 37.81 -0.90
C ALA A 345 -23.97 38.96 -1.89
N GLU A 346 -23.55 38.67 -3.12
CA GLU A 346 -23.32 39.68 -4.16
C GLU A 346 -24.58 40.02 -4.98
N CYS A 347 -25.58 39.13 -4.99
CA CYS A 347 -26.83 39.28 -5.77
C CYS A 347 -28.08 39.55 -4.90
N SER A 348 -27.98 39.47 -3.57
CA SER A 348 -29.04 39.87 -2.62
C SER A 348 -29.02 41.37 -2.34
#